data_AF-H5XWH1-F1
#
_entry.id   AF-H5XWH1-F1
#
_cell.length_a   1.000
_cell.length_b   1.000
_cell.length_c   1.000
_cell.angle_alpha   90.00
_cell.angle_beta   90.00
_cell.angle_gamma   90.00
#
_symmetry.space_group_name_H-M   'P 1'
#
loop_
_entity.id
_entity.type
_entity.pdbx_description
1 polymer ?
#
loop_
_entity_poly.entity_id
_entity_poly.type
_entity_poly.pdbx_seq_one_letter_code
_entity_poly.pdbx_strand_id
1 'polypeptide(L)'
;MNVSKVIKTIAISLVSVLVLSGCDAAKPQDSGNPQDAKQIDILGTVISVTRNQSGDILGTIYVEGETGFKPYDKASIKVTQKTRIYEKTADQEVNAIFDSLKKDQRVEVSFIGPVAESYPVQATAGEITILNDEQADKRASLGGIRLGDSQSQVDKVLGSAFKEEVYDEPGHFPEAWKRRVYDNGMTIIIGKNSGQVLELETTSAQFPTNRGVKTGDMAKDVFDNYGSDYKQMESRHGEGMLEGFYELGEGQLIIFDLDKADNSLLNQNVKADSRVEMIRLTRDNFID
;
A
#
# COMPACT_ATOMS: atom_id res chain seq x y z
N MET A 1 -40.19 -65.81 30.80
CA MET A 1 -40.56 -64.69 29.89
C MET A 1 -41.23 -63.59 30.71
N ASN A 2 -40.97 -62.34 30.33
CA ASN A 2 -41.39 -61.06 30.92
C ASN A 2 -40.53 -60.52 32.07
N VAL A 3 -39.51 -59.76 31.65
CA VAL A 3 -38.81 -58.74 32.42
C VAL A 3 -39.49 -57.41 32.13
N SER A 4 -39.86 -56.65 33.15
CA SER A 4 -39.82 -55.19 33.03
C SER A 4 -39.40 -54.59 34.37
N LYS A 5 -38.33 -53.79 34.30
CA LYS A 5 -37.73 -53.02 35.38
C LYS A 5 -38.46 -51.67 35.48
N VAL A 6 -38.57 -51.14 36.70
CA VAL A 6 -38.62 -49.69 36.92
C VAL A 6 -37.64 -49.37 38.07
N ILE A 7 -36.66 -48.51 37.77
CA ILE A 7 -35.58 -48.08 38.65
C ILE A 7 -35.94 -46.73 39.29
N LYS A 8 -35.48 -46.60 40.53
CA LYS A 8 -35.72 -45.58 41.55
C LYS A 8 -35.08 -44.21 41.28
N THR A 9 -35.85 -43.17 41.59
CA THR A 9 -35.57 -42.01 42.49
C THR A 9 -34.37 -41.09 42.17
N ILE A 10 -34.61 -39.77 42.13
CA ILE A 10 -34.28 -38.80 43.20
C ILE A 10 -34.64 -37.38 42.73
N ALA A 11 -35.43 -36.70 43.55
CA ALA A 11 -35.79 -35.30 43.43
C ALA A 11 -34.86 -34.47 44.34
N ILE A 12 -34.33 -33.37 43.80
CA ILE A 12 -33.76 -32.28 44.60
C ILE A 12 -34.38 -30.99 44.06
N SER A 13 -35.16 -30.35 44.93
CA SER A 13 -35.83 -29.08 44.71
C SER A 13 -34.96 -27.97 45.28
N LEU A 14 -34.65 -26.95 44.50
CA LEU A 14 -34.13 -25.69 45.03
C LEU A 14 -34.87 -24.51 44.38
N VAL A 15 -35.38 -23.66 45.26
CA VAL A 15 -36.22 -22.48 45.03
C VAL A 15 -35.41 -21.36 44.37
N SER A 16 -36.00 -20.62 43.44
CA SER A 16 -35.54 -19.29 43.06
C SER A 16 -36.74 -18.40 42.72
N VAL A 17 -36.83 -17.30 43.46
CA VAL A 17 -37.89 -16.30 43.46
C VAL A 17 -37.81 -15.41 42.22
N LEU A 18 -38.94 -15.19 41.56
CA LEU A 18 -39.14 -14.17 40.54
C LEU A 18 -39.19 -12.77 41.17
N VAL A 19 -38.41 -11.83 40.63
CA VAL A 19 -38.70 -10.40 40.73
C VAL A 19 -38.79 -9.85 39.31
N LEU A 20 -39.99 -9.37 38.96
CA LEU A 20 -40.31 -8.64 37.74
C LEU A 20 -39.73 -7.22 37.82
N SER A 21 -39.21 -6.68 36.71
CA SER A 21 -39.57 -5.36 36.16
C SER A 21 -38.59 -4.91 35.07
N GLY A 22 -39.14 -4.34 33.99
CA GLY A 22 -38.47 -3.33 33.18
C GLY A 22 -37.96 -3.79 31.81
N CYS A 23 -38.82 -3.70 30.79
CA CYS A 23 -38.35 -3.56 29.42
C CYS A 23 -37.67 -2.20 29.28
N ASP A 24 -36.38 -2.18 28.99
CA ASP A 24 -35.75 -1.06 28.33
C ASP A 24 -34.88 -1.61 27.19
N ALA A 25 -35.16 -1.12 25.99
CA ALA A 25 -34.47 -1.52 24.77
C ALA A 25 -33.10 -0.84 24.74
N ALA A 26 -32.06 -1.57 25.16
CA ALA A 26 -30.67 -1.19 24.96
C ALA A 26 -29.94 -2.29 24.16
N LYS A 27 -29.33 -1.83 23.07
CA LYS A 27 -28.66 -2.52 21.96
C LYS A 27 -27.77 -3.70 22.38
N PRO A 28 -27.68 -4.79 21.58
CA PRO A 28 -26.56 -5.71 21.69
C PRO A 28 -25.26 -4.95 21.43
N GLN A 29 -24.37 -4.94 22.42
CA GLN A 29 -22.96 -4.65 22.20
C GLN A 29 -22.44 -5.68 21.19
N ASP A 30 -22.15 -5.18 20.00
CA ASP A 30 -21.32 -5.86 19.02
C ASP A 30 -19.89 -5.94 19.56
N SER A 31 -19.62 -6.98 20.33
CA SER A 31 -18.26 -7.38 20.69
C SER A 31 -17.64 -8.09 19.48
N GLY A 32 -17.17 -7.29 18.53
CA GLY A 32 -16.34 -7.75 17.42
C GLY A 32 -15.07 -8.41 17.97
N ASN A 33 -14.99 -9.74 17.82
CA ASN A 33 -13.81 -10.52 18.14
C ASN A 33 -12.69 -10.17 17.12
N PRO A 34 -11.46 -9.82 17.52
CA PRO A 34 -10.37 -9.44 16.59
C PRO A 34 -9.77 -10.58 15.75
N GLN A 35 -10.50 -11.68 15.50
CA GLN A 35 -9.90 -12.96 15.07
C GLN A 35 -10.06 -13.38 13.61
N ASP A 36 -10.63 -12.57 12.71
CA ASP A 36 -10.70 -12.89 11.27
C ASP A 36 -10.06 -11.80 10.39
N ALA A 37 -8.90 -11.28 10.79
CA ALA A 37 -8.07 -10.50 9.88
C ALA A 37 -7.42 -11.47 8.88
N LYS A 38 -7.87 -11.44 7.62
CA LYS A 38 -7.26 -12.18 6.49
C LYS A 38 -5.75 -11.94 6.48
N GLN A 39 -4.96 -13.00 6.67
CA GLN A 39 -3.50 -12.91 6.58
C GLN A 39 -3.09 -12.68 5.11
N ILE A 40 -2.35 -11.60 4.87
CA ILE A 40 -1.76 -11.28 3.56
C ILE A 40 -0.29 -11.68 3.62
N ASP A 41 0.14 -12.61 2.78
CA ASP A 41 1.51 -13.13 2.76
C ASP A 41 2.43 -12.30 1.84
N ILE A 42 1.86 -11.70 0.80
CA ILE A 42 2.55 -10.72 -0.05
C ILE A 42 1.56 -9.67 -0.56
N LEU A 43 1.94 -8.41 -0.43
CA LEU A 43 1.32 -7.25 -1.07
C LEU A 43 2.33 -6.69 -2.06
N GLY A 44 1.98 -6.61 -3.33
CA GLY A 44 2.95 -6.23 -4.35
C GLY A 44 2.39 -6.13 -5.76
N THR A 45 3.30 -6.03 -6.73
CA THR A 45 2.98 -5.86 -8.15
C THR A 45 3.21 -7.14 -8.92
N VAL A 46 2.25 -7.52 -9.77
CA VAL A 46 2.37 -8.64 -10.70
C VAL A 46 3.37 -8.27 -11.79
N ILE A 47 4.54 -8.90 -11.78
CA ILE A 47 5.61 -8.69 -12.74
C ILE A 47 5.44 -9.56 -13.98
N SER A 48 4.86 -10.76 -13.83
CA SER A 48 4.50 -11.61 -14.96
C SER A 48 3.32 -12.54 -14.64
N VAL A 49 2.58 -12.89 -15.68
CA VAL A 49 1.48 -13.87 -15.65
C VAL A 49 1.77 -14.91 -16.73
N THR A 50 1.89 -16.17 -16.35
CA THR A 50 2.13 -17.28 -17.28
C THR A 50 0.96 -18.24 -17.20
N ARG A 51 0.25 -18.41 -18.31
CA ARG A 51 -0.79 -19.44 -18.41
C ARG A 51 -0.13 -20.79 -18.63
N ASN A 52 -0.47 -21.76 -17.79
CA ASN A 52 -0.07 -23.16 -17.99
C ASN A 52 -1.19 -24.03 -17.42
N GLN A 53 -2.20 -24.26 -18.25
CA GLN A 53 -3.35 -25.07 -17.88
C GLN A 53 -2.96 -26.55 -17.90
N SER A 54 -2.75 -27.11 -16.71
CA SER A 54 -2.43 -28.51 -16.52
C SER A 54 -3.13 -29.00 -15.26
N GLY A 55 -4.15 -29.85 -15.44
CA GLY A 55 -5.02 -30.29 -14.35
C GLY A 55 -5.68 -29.12 -13.63
N ASP A 56 -5.48 -29.05 -12.32
CA ASP A 56 -6.05 -28.00 -11.45
C ASP A 56 -5.31 -26.66 -11.55
N ILE A 57 -4.16 -26.60 -12.23
CA ILE A 57 -3.34 -25.40 -12.35
C ILE A 57 -3.89 -24.53 -13.48
N LEU A 58 -4.18 -23.26 -13.18
CA LEU A 58 -4.58 -22.25 -14.17
C LEU A 58 -3.34 -21.55 -14.75
N GLY A 59 -2.33 -21.32 -13.91
CA GLY A 59 -1.05 -20.75 -14.28
C GLY A 59 -0.21 -20.34 -13.08
N THR A 60 0.76 -19.47 -13.32
CA THR A 60 1.66 -18.91 -12.31
C THR A 60 1.73 -17.40 -12.47
N ILE A 61 1.74 -16.66 -11.37
CA ILE A 61 2.09 -15.25 -11.34
C ILE A 61 3.42 -15.06 -10.60
N TYR A 62 4.22 -14.10 -11.06
CA TYR A 62 5.39 -13.64 -10.32
C TYR A 62 5.07 -12.27 -9.73
N VAL A 63 5.17 -12.16 -8.41
CA VAL A 63 4.84 -10.94 -7.66
C VAL A 63 6.10 -10.44 -6.96
N GLU A 64 6.37 -9.15 -7.14
CA GLU A 64 7.38 -8.41 -6.38
C GLU A 64 6.66 -7.58 -5.32
N GLY A 65 6.94 -7.91 -4.07
CA GLY A 65 6.37 -7.30 -2.88
C GLY A 65 6.82 -5.85 -2.71
N GLU A 66 5.98 -5.08 -2.04
CA GLU A 66 6.30 -3.70 -1.69
C GLU A 66 7.44 -3.63 -0.68
N THR A 67 8.33 -2.66 -0.86
CA THR A 67 9.41 -2.41 0.10
C THR A 67 8.82 -2.15 1.49
N GLY A 68 9.25 -2.94 2.48
CA GLY A 68 8.78 -2.86 3.86
C GLY A 68 7.66 -3.85 4.20
N PHE A 69 6.96 -4.42 3.20
CA PHE A 69 5.98 -5.46 3.44
C PHE A 69 6.68 -6.80 3.77
N LYS A 70 6.08 -7.55 4.69
CA LYS A 70 6.57 -8.84 5.21
C LYS A 70 5.40 -9.82 5.28
N PRO A 71 5.63 -11.15 5.19
CA PRO A 71 6.93 -11.83 5.28
C PRO A 71 7.76 -11.89 3.98
N TYR A 72 7.16 -11.81 2.80
CA TYR A 72 7.86 -12.06 1.54
C TYR A 72 7.99 -10.82 0.66
N ASP A 73 9.18 -10.64 0.08
CA ASP A 73 9.51 -9.58 -0.88
C ASP A 73 9.38 -10.04 -2.34
N LYS A 74 9.52 -11.34 -2.64
CA LYS A 74 9.35 -11.90 -4.00
C LYS A 74 8.76 -13.30 -3.96
N ALA A 75 7.74 -13.55 -4.77
CA ALA A 75 7.07 -14.85 -4.83
C ALA A 75 6.72 -15.28 -6.25
N SER A 76 6.97 -16.56 -6.55
CA SER A 76 6.42 -17.26 -7.71
C SER A 76 5.23 -18.11 -7.25
N ILE A 77 4.03 -17.69 -7.65
CA ILE A 77 2.77 -18.11 -7.03
C ILE A 77 1.96 -18.91 -8.05
N LYS A 78 1.71 -20.17 -7.72
CA LYS A 78 0.83 -21.05 -8.47
C LYS A 78 -0.62 -20.68 -8.22
N VAL A 79 -1.39 -20.48 -9.29
CA VAL A 79 -2.82 -20.20 -9.25
C VAL A 79 -3.58 -21.43 -9.74
N THR A 80 -4.58 -21.85 -8.97
CA THR A 80 -5.34 -23.08 -9.23
C THR A 80 -6.82 -22.78 -9.36
N GLN A 81 -7.61 -23.76 -9.80
CA GLN A 81 -9.07 -23.67 -9.81
C GLN A 81 -9.68 -23.44 -8.42
N LYS A 82 -8.94 -23.72 -7.34
CA LYS A 82 -9.37 -23.48 -5.95
C LYS A 82 -9.02 -22.08 -5.45
N THR A 83 -8.17 -21.36 -6.17
CA THR A 83 -7.79 -20.00 -5.79
C THR A 83 -8.99 -19.07 -5.98
N ARG A 84 -9.37 -18.36 -4.92
CA ARG A 84 -10.38 -17.30 -5.00
C ARG A 84 -9.72 -16.04 -5.54
N ILE A 85 -10.35 -15.40 -6.53
CA ILE A 85 -9.80 -14.19 -7.14
C ILE A 85 -10.88 -13.12 -7.09
N TYR A 86 -10.50 -11.93 -6.61
CA TYR A 86 -11.39 -10.79 -6.52
C TYR A 86 -10.75 -9.57 -7.18
N GLU A 87 -11.59 -8.69 -7.71
CA GLU A 87 -11.23 -7.32 -8.02
C GLU A 87 -11.84 -6.41 -6.97
N LYS A 88 -11.01 -5.61 -6.31
CA LYS A 88 -11.42 -4.68 -5.27
C LYS A 88 -11.26 -3.24 -5.76
N THR A 89 -12.33 -2.49 -5.60
CA THR A 89 -12.43 -1.03 -5.77
C THR A 89 -12.80 -0.39 -4.42
N ALA A 90 -12.90 0.93 -4.36
CA ALA A 90 -13.19 1.70 -3.15
C ALA A 90 -14.55 1.30 -2.56
N ASP A 91 -15.50 0.99 -3.45
CA ASP A 91 -16.90 0.80 -3.09
C ASP A 91 -17.31 -0.68 -3.04
N GLN A 92 -16.54 -1.57 -3.68
CA GLN A 92 -16.95 -2.98 -3.82
C GLN A 92 -15.78 -3.93 -4.09
N GLU A 93 -15.97 -5.16 -3.66
CA GLU A 93 -15.17 -6.32 -4.04
C GLU A 93 -16.04 -7.28 -4.86
N VAL A 94 -15.58 -7.63 -6.07
CA VAL A 94 -16.31 -8.49 -7.01
C VAL A 94 -15.48 -9.71 -7.37
N ASN A 95 -16.14 -10.84 -7.60
CA ASN A 95 -15.46 -12.05 -8.08
C ASN A 95 -14.78 -11.80 -9.43
N ALA A 96 -13.57 -12.28 -9.57
CA ALA A 96 -12.76 -12.22 -10.77
C ALA A 96 -12.24 -13.61 -11.16
N ILE A 97 -11.56 -13.68 -12.29
CA ILE A 97 -11.01 -14.93 -12.85
C ILE A 97 -9.52 -14.79 -13.11
N PHE A 98 -8.83 -15.90 -13.37
CA PHE A 98 -7.38 -15.88 -13.65
C PHE A 98 -7.03 -14.92 -14.81
N ASP A 99 -7.92 -14.77 -15.78
CA ASP A 99 -7.73 -13.90 -16.95
C ASP A 99 -7.83 -12.40 -16.62
N SER A 100 -8.36 -12.05 -15.45
CA SER A 100 -8.31 -10.69 -14.91
C SER A 100 -6.90 -10.29 -14.48
N LEU A 101 -6.04 -11.27 -14.13
CA LEU A 101 -4.67 -11.02 -13.70
C LEU A 101 -3.81 -10.59 -14.88
N LYS A 102 -3.18 -9.43 -14.73
CA LYS A 102 -2.35 -8.78 -15.74
C LYS A 102 -1.08 -8.28 -15.09
N LYS A 103 -0.04 -8.19 -15.91
CA LYS A 103 1.19 -7.50 -15.54
C LYS A 103 0.86 -6.06 -15.10
N ASP A 104 1.63 -5.57 -14.14
CA ASP A 104 1.54 -4.24 -13.51
C ASP A 104 0.29 -4.03 -12.63
N GLN A 105 -0.48 -5.08 -12.33
CA GLN A 105 -1.53 -4.98 -11.33
C GLN A 105 -0.96 -5.15 -9.93
N ARG A 106 -1.45 -4.32 -9.01
CA ARG A 106 -1.19 -4.46 -7.58
C ARG A 106 -2.12 -5.53 -7.00
N VAL A 107 -1.58 -6.42 -6.17
CA VAL A 107 -2.31 -7.55 -5.61
C VAL A 107 -1.97 -7.78 -4.15
N GLU A 108 -2.98 -8.18 -3.37
CA GLU A 108 -2.82 -8.87 -2.10
C GLU A 108 -2.95 -10.37 -2.36
N VAL A 109 -2.02 -11.17 -1.84
CA VAL A 109 -2.08 -12.63 -1.97
C VAL A 109 -1.92 -13.30 -0.62
N SER A 110 -2.83 -14.23 -0.32
CA SER A 110 -2.69 -15.18 0.78
C SER A 110 -2.32 -16.55 0.21
N PHE A 111 -1.30 -17.19 0.78
CA PHE A 111 -0.83 -18.51 0.40
C PHE A 111 -1.61 -19.60 1.13
N ILE A 112 -1.62 -20.80 0.54
CA ILE A 112 -2.15 -22.01 1.16
C ILE A 112 -1.11 -23.12 1.09
N GLY A 113 -1.10 -23.95 2.15
CA GLY A 113 -0.18 -25.07 2.25
C GLY A 113 1.27 -24.64 2.47
N PRO A 114 2.24 -25.53 2.22
CA PRO A 114 3.65 -25.23 2.43
C PRO A 114 4.17 -24.22 1.41
N VAL A 115 5.03 -23.31 1.89
CA VAL A 115 5.81 -22.38 1.07
C VAL A 115 7.22 -22.97 0.94
N ALA A 116 7.73 -23.08 -0.29
CA ALA A 116 9.09 -23.56 -0.51
C ALA A 116 10.11 -22.45 -0.20
N GLU A 117 11.12 -22.79 0.60
CA GLU A 117 12.22 -21.90 1.03
C GLU A 117 13.27 -21.70 -0.09
N SER A 118 12.80 -21.27 -1.27
CA SER A 118 13.63 -20.81 -2.39
C SER A 118 13.54 -19.29 -2.54
N TYR A 119 14.40 -18.69 -3.36
CA TYR A 119 14.28 -17.27 -3.73
C TYR A 119 14.11 -17.11 -5.25
N PRO A 120 12.98 -16.55 -5.75
CA PRO A 120 11.78 -16.16 -5.00
C PRO A 120 11.09 -17.35 -4.32
N VAL A 121 10.30 -17.09 -3.27
CA VAL A 121 9.56 -18.17 -2.60
C VAL A 121 8.55 -18.77 -3.56
N GLN A 122 8.32 -20.09 -3.47
CA GLN A 122 7.29 -20.74 -4.27
C GLN A 122 6.10 -21.11 -3.39
N ALA A 123 4.91 -20.69 -3.80
CA ALA A 123 3.69 -20.88 -3.02
C ALA A 123 2.49 -21.22 -3.93
N THR A 124 1.41 -21.68 -3.31
CA THR A 124 0.09 -21.81 -3.97
C THR A 124 -0.83 -20.74 -3.41
N ALA A 125 -1.52 -20.00 -4.28
CA ALA A 125 -2.47 -18.98 -3.85
C ALA A 125 -3.76 -19.61 -3.31
N GLY A 126 -4.16 -19.22 -2.11
CA GLY A 126 -5.52 -19.42 -1.62
C GLY A 126 -6.46 -18.33 -2.13
N GLU A 127 -6.01 -17.09 -2.06
CA GLU A 127 -6.77 -15.92 -2.47
C GLU A 127 -5.86 -14.87 -3.09
N ILE A 128 -6.36 -14.22 -4.14
CA ILE A 128 -5.73 -13.07 -4.79
C ILE A 128 -6.77 -11.96 -4.87
N THR A 129 -6.45 -10.79 -4.32
CA THR A 129 -7.26 -9.59 -4.48
C THR A 129 -6.51 -8.61 -5.37
N ILE A 130 -7.04 -8.35 -6.56
CA ILE A 130 -6.55 -7.33 -7.48
C ILE A 130 -7.04 -5.98 -6.97
N LEU A 131 -6.09 -5.09 -6.67
CA LEU A 131 -6.37 -3.75 -6.18
C LEU A 131 -6.52 -2.82 -7.40
N ASN A 132 -7.77 -2.61 -7.81
CA ASN A 132 -8.12 -2.03 -9.12
C ASN A 132 -8.55 -0.56 -9.02
N ASP A 133 -7.97 0.22 -8.12
CA ASP A 133 -8.48 1.56 -7.89
C ASP A 133 -7.42 2.63 -7.71
N GLU A 134 -7.44 3.60 -8.62
CA GLU A 134 -6.79 4.90 -8.39
C GLU A 134 -7.52 5.71 -7.30
N GLN A 135 -8.78 5.40 -6.96
CA GLN A 135 -9.59 6.07 -5.94
C GLN A 135 -9.61 5.34 -4.57
N ALA A 136 -9.37 4.02 -4.52
CA ALA A 136 -9.17 3.28 -3.26
C ALA A 136 -7.70 3.26 -2.83
N ASP A 137 -6.76 3.39 -3.77
CA ASP A 137 -5.35 3.50 -3.44
C ASP A 137 -5.06 4.92 -2.93
N LYS A 138 -5.34 5.10 -1.64
CA LYS A 138 -5.11 6.31 -0.85
C LYS A 138 -3.64 6.63 -0.61
N ARG A 139 -2.71 5.79 -1.08
CA ARG A 139 -1.28 6.10 -1.00
C ARG A 139 -1.02 7.44 -1.69
N ALA A 140 -0.08 8.18 -1.13
CA ALA A 140 0.35 9.43 -1.73
C ALA A 140 0.84 9.19 -3.17
N SER A 141 0.52 10.13 -4.02
CA SER A 141 0.90 10.10 -5.43
C SER A 141 1.24 11.50 -5.92
N LEU A 142 1.95 11.59 -7.03
CA LEU A 142 2.11 12.81 -7.82
C LEU A 142 1.64 12.53 -9.23
N GLY A 143 0.56 13.20 -9.66
CA GLY A 143 -0.04 12.96 -10.97
C GLY A 143 -0.52 11.52 -11.18
N GLY A 144 -0.92 10.84 -10.10
CA GLY A 144 -1.35 9.44 -10.13
C GLY A 144 -0.22 8.40 -9.98
N ILE A 145 1.05 8.81 -10.04
CA ILE A 145 2.21 7.91 -9.87
C ILE A 145 2.56 7.80 -8.39
N ARG A 146 2.86 6.58 -7.93
CA ARG A 146 3.11 6.25 -6.52
C ARG A 146 4.49 5.62 -6.35
N LEU A 147 5.00 5.67 -5.12
CA LEU A 147 6.16 4.84 -4.73
C LEU A 147 5.82 3.35 -4.93
N GLY A 148 6.75 2.57 -5.45
CA GLY A 148 6.56 1.16 -5.78
C GLY A 148 5.91 0.88 -7.14
N ASP A 149 5.37 1.88 -7.84
CA ASP A 149 4.83 1.68 -9.18
C ASP A 149 5.93 1.18 -10.14
N SER A 150 5.55 0.31 -11.07
CA SER A 150 6.50 -0.22 -12.06
C SER A 150 6.88 0.85 -13.08
N GLN A 151 8.05 0.69 -13.70
CA GLN A 151 8.45 1.51 -14.85
C GLN A 151 7.37 1.54 -15.94
N SER A 152 6.65 0.43 -16.17
CA SER A 152 5.59 0.41 -17.19
C SER A 152 4.36 1.22 -16.79
N GLN A 153 4.06 1.36 -15.49
CA GLN A 153 3.00 2.26 -15.02
C GLN A 153 3.41 3.72 -15.23
N VAL A 154 4.67 4.06 -14.93
CA VAL A 154 5.24 5.38 -15.21
C VAL A 154 5.15 5.72 -16.70
N ASP A 155 5.57 4.81 -17.57
CA ASP A 155 5.57 5.01 -19.03
C ASP A 155 4.14 5.21 -19.58
N LYS A 156 3.10 4.65 -18.94
CA LYS A 156 1.68 4.87 -19.31
C LYS A 156 1.21 6.30 -18.98
N VAL A 157 1.71 6.88 -17.89
CA VAL A 157 1.30 8.21 -17.41
C VAL A 157 2.09 9.32 -18.11
N LEU A 158 3.42 9.17 -18.20
CA LEU A 158 4.31 10.23 -18.68
C LEU A 158 4.80 10.04 -20.11
N GLY A 159 4.55 8.86 -20.69
CA GLY A 159 5.11 8.48 -21.98
C GLY A 159 6.60 8.14 -21.90
N SER A 160 7.24 8.02 -23.06
CA SER A 160 8.63 7.56 -23.19
C SER A 160 9.64 8.68 -23.50
N ALA A 161 9.23 9.94 -23.43
CA ALA A 161 10.09 11.09 -23.73
C ALA A 161 10.74 11.63 -22.45
N PHE A 162 11.96 11.20 -22.17
CA PHE A 162 12.73 11.60 -21.00
C PHE A 162 14.24 11.55 -21.27
N LYS A 163 15.01 12.24 -20.43
CA LYS A 163 16.46 12.02 -20.29
C LYS A 163 16.69 11.02 -19.16
N GLU A 164 17.58 10.06 -19.37
CA GLU A 164 17.90 9.03 -18.37
C GLU A 164 19.38 9.08 -17.97
N GLU A 165 19.63 9.04 -16.68
CA GLU A 165 20.95 8.87 -16.07
C GLU A 165 20.93 7.57 -15.25
N VAL A 166 21.99 6.77 -15.33
CA VAL A 166 22.08 5.46 -14.66
C VAL A 166 23.14 5.52 -13.58
N TYR A 167 22.80 5.00 -12.40
CA TYR A 167 23.66 4.94 -11.23
C TYR A 167 23.78 3.47 -10.82
N ASP A 168 24.98 2.90 -11.03
CA ASP A 168 25.23 1.47 -10.77
C ASP A 168 25.48 1.17 -9.28
N GLU A 169 25.79 2.19 -8.49
CA GLU A 169 25.96 2.07 -7.04
C GLU A 169 24.68 2.52 -6.31
N PRO A 170 24.25 1.83 -5.23
CA PRO A 170 23.01 2.14 -4.52
C PRO A 170 22.95 3.57 -3.95
N GLY A 171 24.10 4.09 -3.49
CA GLY A 171 24.15 5.41 -2.85
C GLY A 171 23.21 5.50 -1.65
N HIS A 172 22.27 6.44 -1.68
CA HIS A 172 21.24 6.62 -0.65
C HIS A 172 20.01 5.70 -0.84
N PHE A 173 19.89 5.04 -1.99
CA PHE A 173 18.82 4.09 -2.28
C PHE A 173 19.28 2.65 -1.96
N PRO A 174 18.35 1.69 -1.76
CA PRO A 174 18.70 0.33 -1.36
C PRO A 174 19.29 -0.51 -2.50
N GLU A 175 19.31 0.03 -3.72
CA GLU A 175 19.76 -0.64 -4.93
C GLU A 175 20.26 0.38 -5.97
N ALA A 176 21.00 -0.10 -6.97
CA ALA A 176 21.33 0.68 -8.17
C ALA A 176 20.06 1.24 -8.81
N TRP A 177 20.11 2.42 -9.41
CA TRP A 177 18.91 3.17 -9.81
C TRP A 177 19.10 3.96 -11.10
N LYS A 178 17.99 4.44 -11.67
CA LYS A 178 17.95 5.31 -12.84
C LYS A 178 17.19 6.57 -12.48
N ARG A 179 17.70 7.71 -12.92
CA ARG A 179 17.01 9.00 -12.86
C ARG A 179 16.41 9.30 -14.21
N ARG A 180 15.11 9.54 -14.26
CA ARG A 180 14.41 10.03 -15.45
C ARG A 180 13.93 11.44 -15.25
N VAL A 181 14.32 12.33 -16.15
CA VAL A 181 13.88 13.74 -16.17
C VAL A 181 13.00 13.95 -17.39
N TYR A 182 11.76 14.35 -17.15
CA TYR A 182 10.75 14.62 -18.16
C TYR A 182 10.64 16.13 -18.41
N ASP A 183 10.44 16.54 -19.67
CA ASP A 183 10.37 17.95 -20.05
C ASP A 183 9.15 18.68 -19.45
N ASN A 184 8.17 17.94 -18.92
CA ASN A 184 6.98 18.45 -18.25
C ASN A 184 7.22 18.83 -16.77
N GLY A 185 8.46 18.73 -16.28
CA GLY A 185 8.82 19.09 -14.90
C GLY A 185 8.62 17.97 -13.88
N MET A 186 8.61 16.70 -14.32
CA MET A 186 8.64 15.52 -13.46
C MET A 186 10.03 14.89 -13.47
N THR A 187 10.51 14.48 -12.30
CA THR A 187 11.71 13.66 -12.13
C THR A 187 11.36 12.40 -11.35
N ILE A 188 11.83 11.24 -11.80
CA ILE A 188 11.53 9.95 -11.17
C ILE A 188 12.82 9.17 -10.96
N ILE A 189 12.97 8.60 -9.77
CA ILE A 189 14.00 7.61 -9.47
C ILE A 189 13.38 6.21 -9.53
N ILE A 190 13.98 5.33 -10.33
CA ILE A 190 13.52 3.95 -10.53
C ILE A 190 14.65 2.99 -10.15
N GLY A 191 14.37 2.03 -9.27
CA GLY A 191 15.29 0.96 -8.92
C GLY A 191 15.62 0.08 -10.13
N LYS A 192 16.90 -0.24 -10.35
CA LYS A 192 17.34 -1.06 -11.48
C LYS A 192 17.00 -2.53 -11.30
N ASN A 193 17.05 -3.05 -10.06
CA ASN A 193 16.80 -4.46 -9.81
C ASN A 193 15.31 -4.72 -9.60
N SER A 194 14.61 -3.82 -8.90
CA SER A 194 13.16 -3.90 -8.71
C SER A 194 12.35 -3.41 -9.91
N GLY A 195 12.86 -2.45 -10.67
CA GLY A 195 12.08 -1.75 -11.70
C GLY A 195 10.96 -0.88 -11.13
N GLN A 196 11.00 -0.56 -9.83
CA GLN A 196 9.97 0.18 -9.10
C GLN A 196 10.38 1.64 -8.85
N VAL A 197 9.39 2.53 -8.75
CA VAL A 197 9.58 3.92 -8.33
C VAL A 197 10.06 3.98 -6.88
N LEU A 198 11.22 4.61 -6.68
CA LEU A 198 11.82 4.84 -5.36
C LEU A 198 11.58 6.27 -4.85
N GLU A 199 11.48 7.23 -5.77
CA GLU A 199 11.25 8.65 -5.47
C GLU A 199 10.61 9.36 -6.67
N LEU A 200 9.78 10.36 -6.37
CA LEU A 200 9.12 11.25 -7.32
C LEU A 200 9.37 12.71 -6.93
N GLU A 201 9.65 13.56 -7.90
CA GLU A 201 9.76 15.01 -7.72
C GLU A 201 9.04 15.73 -8.85
N THR A 202 8.31 16.80 -8.53
CA THR A 202 7.76 17.69 -9.56
C THR A 202 7.89 19.16 -9.24
N THR A 203 8.15 19.95 -10.28
CA THR A 203 8.10 21.43 -10.29
C THR A 203 6.92 21.95 -11.12
N SER A 204 6.00 21.07 -11.50
CA SER A 204 4.92 21.38 -12.43
C SER A 204 3.56 21.20 -11.76
N ALA A 205 2.71 22.20 -11.93
CA ALA A 205 1.33 22.16 -11.43
C ALA A 205 0.47 21.05 -12.09
N GLN A 206 0.97 20.39 -13.15
CA GLN A 206 0.27 19.33 -13.86
C GLN A 206 0.20 18.01 -13.07
N PHE A 207 1.02 17.85 -12.04
CA PHE A 207 1.11 16.62 -11.26
C PHE A 207 0.73 16.87 -9.81
N PRO A 208 -0.56 17.13 -9.51
CA PRO A 208 -1.01 17.35 -8.15
C PRO A 208 -0.84 16.09 -7.31
N THR A 209 -0.83 16.27 -6.00
CA THR A 209 -0.96 15.18 -5.04
C THR A 209 -2.36 14.55 -5.12
N ASN A 210 -2.52 13.35 -4.57
CA ASN A 210 -3.83 12.75 -4.36
C ASN A 210 -4.78 13.57 -3.45
N ARG A 211 -4.27 14.62 -2.79
CA ARG A 211 -5.05 15.61 -2.00
C ARG A 211 -5.25 16.93 -2.75
N GLY A 212 -4.91 16.99 -4.04
CA GLY A 212 -5.11 18.15 -4.92
C GLY A 212 -4.10 19.28 -4.78
N VAL A 213 -3.09 19.14 -3.91
CA VAL A 213 -2.01 20.13 -3.75
C VAL A 213 -1.07 20.05 -4.94
N LYS A 214 -0.60 21.19 -5.46
CA LYS A 214 0.33 21.25 -6.60
C LYS A 214 1.34 22.39 -6.44
N THR A 215 2.40 22.36 -7.25
CA THR A 215 3.36 23.48 -7.34
C THR A 215 2.62 24.79 -7.64
N GLY A 216 3.01 25.85 -6.94
CA GLY A 216 2.41 27.17 -6.99
C GLY A 216 1.32 27.41 -5.94
N ASP A 217 0.83 26.38 -5.24
CA ASP A 217 -0.11 26.56 -4.14
C ASP A 217 0.55 27.29 -2.95
N MET A 218 -0.26 27.99 -2.16
CA MET A 218 0.20 28.74 -0.99
C MET A 218 0.67 27.78 0.10
N ALA A 219 1.85 28.03 0.67
CA ALA A 219 2.41 27.19 1.73
C ALA A 219 1.45 27.01 2.90
N LYS A 220 0.76 28.09 3.31
CA LYS A 220 -0.25 28.03 4.36
C LYS A 220 -1.38 27.03 4.09
N ASP A 221 -1.96 27.07 2.88
CA ASP A 221 -3.08 26.19 2.53
C ASP A 221 -2.63 24.73 2.45
N VAL A 222 -1.39 24.51 1.97
CA VAL A 222 -0.77 23.18 1.94
C VAL A 222 -0.53 22.65 3.35
N PHE A 223 0.00 23.48 4.25
CA PHE A 223 0.30 23.08 5.62
C PHE A 223 -0.97 22.81 6.43
N ASP A 224 -2.04 23.58 6.22
CA ASP A 224 -3.34 23.31 6.84
C ASP A 224 -3.95 21.99 6.31
N ASN A 225 -3.77 21.69 5.01
CA ASN A 225 -4.25 20.45 4.39
C ASN A 225 -3.54 19.20 4.91
N TYR A 226 -2.20 19.24 5.06
CA TYR A 226 -1.44 18.07 5.51
C TYR A 226 -1.25 18.00 7.02
N GLY A 227 -1.02 19.12 7.70
CA GLY A 227 -0.74 19.17 9.14
C GLY A 227 -1.94 18.84 10.04
N SER A 228 -3.15 18.75 9.48
CA SER A 228 -4.33 18.26 10.19
C SER A 228 -4.36 16.73 10.34
N ASP A 229 -3.83 16.00 9.36
CA ASP A 229 -3.91 14.54 9.29
C ASP A 229 -2.55 13.83 9.45
N TYR A 230 -1.45 14.55 9.20
CA TYR A 230 -0.11 13.96 9.18
C TYR A 230 0.82 14.64 10.17
N LYS A 231 1.69 13.82 10.78
CA LYS A 231 2.76 14.29 11.64
C LYS A 231 3.83 14.99 10.81
N GLN A 232 4.23 16.17 11.25
CA GLN A 232 5.38 16.86 10.68
C GLN A 232 6.67 16.14 11.09
N MET A 233 7.61 15.98 10.16
CA MET A 233 8.86 15.29 10.42
C MET A 233 9.74 16.11 11.36
N GLU A 234 10.36 15.44 12.33
CA GLU A 234 11.40 16.04 13.17
C GLU A 234 12.78 15.76 12.57
N SER A 235 13.64 16.76 12.58
CA SER A 235 15.02 16.64 12.11
C SER A 235 15.78 15.56 12.87
N ARG A 236 16.44 14.66 12.15
CA ARG A 236 17.31 13.62 12.72
C ARG A 236 18.56 14.18 13.39
N HIS A 237 18.88 15.45 13.13
CA HIS A 237 19.99 16.18 13.74
C HIS A 237 19.56 17.01 14.96
N GLY A 238 18.28 16.92 15.38
CA GLY A 238 17.78 17.60 16.59
C GLY A 238 17.48 19.09 16.40
N GLU A 239 17.29 19.53 15.17
CA GLU A 239 16.99 20.94 14.83
C GLU A 239 15.50 21.30 14.94
N GLY A 240 14.68 20.40 15.48
CA GLY A 240 13.24 20.57 15.62
C GLY A 240 12.44 20.11 14.40
N MET A 241 11.21 20.59 14.29
CA MET A 241 10.28 20.18 13.22
C MET A 241 10.68 20.81 11.88
N LEU A 242 10.69 19.99 10.82
CA LEU A 242 11.03 20.40 9.47
C LEU A 242 9.78 20.93 8.76
N GLU A 243 9.71 22.23 8.49
CA GLU A 243 8.57 22.85 7.82
C GLU A 243 8.40 22.30 6.40
N GLY A 244 7.19 21.87 6.05
CA GLY A 244 6.87 21.28 4.75
C GLY A 244 7.13 19.78 4.62
N PHE A 245 7.58 19.10 5.68
CA PHE A 245 7.85 17.65 5.67
C PHE A 245 6.77 16.89 6.45
N TYR A 246 6.08 15.96 5.80
CA TYR A 246 4.97 15.21 6.43
C TYR A 246 5.16 13.69 6.29
N GLU A 247 5.09 13.00 7.43
CA GLU A 247 5.13 11.54 7.53
C GLU A 247 3.76 10.96 7.11
N LEU A 248 3.74 10.15 6.06
CA LEU A 248 2.52 9.62 5.46
C LEU A 248 2.14 8.20 5.93
N GLY A 249 2.95 7.63 6.83
CA GLY A 249 2.87 6.23 7.24
C GLY A 249 3.75 5.31 6.40
N GLU A 250 4.05 4.12 6.92
CA GLU A 250 4.85 3.08 6.23
C GLU A 250 6.24 3.56 5.72
N GLY A 251 6.83 4.55 6.41
CA GLY A 251 8.10 5.16 6.04
C GLY A 251 8.03 6.09 4.82
N GLN A 252 6.83 6.43 4.32
CA GLN A 252 6.68 7.40 3.25
C GLN A 252 6.73 8.83 3.79
N LEU A 253 7.33 9.72 3.00
CA LEU A 253 7.55 11.11 3.31
C LEU A 253 7.17 11.97 2.10
N ILE A 254 6.40 13.02 2.32
CA ILE A 254 6.18 14.08 1.33
C ILE A 254 6.81 15.39 1.80
N ILE A 255 7.47 16.07 0.88
CA ILE A 255 8.21 17.30 1.13
C ILE A 255 7.68 18.37 0.18
N PHE A 256 7.27 19.50 0.73
CA PHE A 256 6.89 20.70 -0.01
C PHE A 256 8.00 21.72 0.13
N ASP A 257 8.84 21.82 -0.88
CA ASP A 257 9.94 22.79 -0.94
C ASP A 257 9.41 24.13 -1.47
N LEU A 258 9.73 25.20 -0.74
CA LEU A 258 9.29 26.58 -0.98
C LEU A 258 10.38 27.48 -1.56
N ASP A 259 11.62 27.00 -1.69
CA ASP A 259 12.74 27.70 -2.32
C ASP A 259 13.65 26.71 -3.05
N LYS A 260 13.27 26.33 -4.27
CA LYS A 260 14.04 25.34 -5.03
C LYS A 260 15.43 25.86 -5.43
N ALA A 261 15.65 27.18 -5.40
CA ALA A 261 16.88 27.80 -5.90
C ALA A 261 18.07 27.63 -4.95
N ASP A 262 17.83 27.32 -3.67
CA ASP A 262 18.88 27.20 -2.65
C ASP A 262 19.59 25.83 -2.65
N ASN A 263 19.10 24.86 -3.43
CA ASN A 263 19.54 23.45 -3.49
C ASN A 263 19.45 22.72 -2.14
N SER A 264 18.58 23.17 -1.26
CA SER A 264 18.19 22.55 0.00
C SER A 264 16.75 22.04 -0.12
N LEU A 265 16.37 21.11 0.75
CA LEU A 265 14.96 20.80 0.97
C LEU A 265 14.41 21.52 2.21
N LEU A 266 15.30 22.12 3.00
CA LEU A 266 14.96 22.76 4.26
C LEU A 266 14.35 24.13 4.00
N ASN A 267 13.08 24.27 4.30
CA ASN A 267 12.40 25.56 4.25
C ASN A 267 12.86 26.45 5.40
N GLN A 268 13.45 27.60 5.06
CA GLN A 268 13.84 28.63 6.02
C GLN A 268 13.06 29.92 5.79
N ASN A 269 12.73 30.63 6.87
CA ASN A 269 12.08 31.95 6.82
C ASN A 269 10.76 31.96 6.02
N VAL A 270 9.92 30.94 6.20
CA VAL A 270 8.64 30.81 5.47
C VAL A 270 7.77 32.04 5.71
N LYS A 271 7.33 32.65 4.62
CA LYS A 271 6.50 33.86 4.62
C LYS A 271 5.04 33.49 4.41
N ALA A 272 4.14 34.40 4.80
CA ALA A 272 2.71 34.22 4.60
C ALA A 272 2.32 34.07 3.10
N ASP A 273 3.13 34.61 2.20
CA ASP A 273 2.97 34.54 0.75
C ASP A 273 3.87 33.50 0.05
N SER A 274 4.64 32.71 0.82
CA SER A 274 5.44 31.61 0.27
C SER A 274 4.56 30.62 -0.49
N ARG A 275 5.10 30.10 -1.59
CA ARG A 275 4.42 29.13 -2.46
C ARG A 275 5.29 27.90 -2.62
N VAL A 276 4.65 26.75 -2.84
CA VAL A 276 5.35 25.52 -3.16
C VAL A 276 6.03 25.66 -4.51
N GLU A 277 7.34 25.46 -4.57
CA GLU A 277 8.14 25.48 -5.79
C GLU A 277 8.44 24.06 -6.29
N MET A 278 8.46 23.08 -5.38
CA MET A 278 8.68 21.67 -5.70
C MET A 278 7.99 20.77 -4.69
N ILE A 279 7.50 19.63 -5.17
CA ILE A 279 6.94 18.57 -4.34
C ILE A 279 7.76 17.32 -4.55
N ARG A 280 8.24 16.71 -3.47
CA ARG A 280 8.93 15.42 -3.49
C ARG A 280 8.16 14.40 -2.66
N LEU A 281 7.98 13.21 -3.22
CA LEU A 281 7.44 12.03 -2.55
C LEU A 281 8.53 10.96 -2.53
N THR A 282 8.93 10.53 -1.34
CA THR A 282 10.08 9.64 -1.12
C THR A 282 9.87 8.79 0.14
N ARG A 283 10.91 8.06 0.56
CA ARG A 283 10.93 7.37 1.86
C ARG A 283 11.85 8.08 2.83
N ASP A 284 11.48 8.06 4.11
CA ASP A 284 12.22 8.70 5.18
C ASP A 284 13.66 8.16 5.30
N ASN A 285 13.87 6.87 5.05
CA ASN A 285 15.18 6.23 5.07
C ASN A 285 16.08 6.58 3.86
N PHE A 286 15.58 7.32 2.87
CA PHE A 286 16.37 7.81 1.73
C PHE A 286 16.86 9.25 1.93
N ILE A 287 16.33 9.94 2.94
CA ILE A 287 16.75 11.28 3.35
C ILE A 287 17.70 11.13 4.55
N ASP A 288 18.82 11.86 4.52
CA ASP A 288 19.77 11.95 5.64
C ASP A 288 19.24 12.93 6.71
#